data_AF-A0A536G0D0-F1
#
_entry.id   AF-A0A536G0D0-F1
#
_cell.length_a   1.000
_cell.length_b   1.000
_cell.length_c   1.000
_cell.angle_alpha   90.00
_cell.angle_beta   90.00
_cell.angle_gamma   90.00
#
_symmetry.space_group_name_H-M   'P 1'
#
loop_
_entity.id
_entity.type
_entity.pdbx_description
1 polymer ?
#
loop_
_entity_poly.entity_id
_entity_poly.type
_entity_poly.pdbx_seq_one_letter_code
_entity_poly.pdbx_strand_id
1 'polypeptide(L)'
;MRTRRVFACLVMLGIFVFGATSEAAASGGAAYQIALSDNCNNPSVAACAPPPASFGLGGDWGSVRLNSDGSGTAEFTTANHRTPGVPGGATHVFFVLVWAKFSSLTPPADAVFPDPNGQYLVITVVNIPNGGSLTAPATPGHYEFQGARFRMPGVNYLLQINAI
;
A
#
# COMPACT_ATOMS: atom_id res chain seq x y z
N MET A 1 -12.87 -51.71 59.01
CA MET A 1 -13.70 -52.04 57.82
C MET A 1 -15.00 -51.24 57.98
N ARG A 2 -15.57 -50.46 57.06
CA ARG A 2 -15.40 -50.27 55.60
C ARG A 2 -16.05 -48.90 55.24
N THR A 3 -15.23 -47.96 54.75
CA THR A 3 -15.49 -46.87 53.77
C THR A 3 -16.81 -46.08 53.75
N ARG A 4 -16.69 -44.78 54.10
CA ARG A 4 -17.57 -43.67 53.67
C ARG A 4 -17.46 -43.47 52.15
N ARG A 5 -18.58 -43.34 51.43
CA ARG A 5 -18.60 -42.92 50.02
C ARG A 5 -19.06 -41.48 49.91
N VAL A 6 -18.10 -40.57 49.73
CA VAL A 6 -18.34 -39.19 49.29
C VAL A 6 -18.46 -39.22 47.78
N PHE A 7 -19.60 -38.81 47.24
CA PHE A 7 -19.78 -38.58 45.80
C PHE A 7 -19.00 -37.31 45.43
N ALA A 8 -17.85 -37.47 44.77
CA ALA A 8 -17.12 -36.38 44.16
C ALA A 8 -17.69 -36.12 42.76
N CYS A 9 -18.40 -35.02 42.59
CA CYS A 9 -18.73 -34.47 41.27
C CYS A 9 -17.43 -33.98 40.61
N LEU A 10 -16.93 -34.72 39.61
CA LEU A 10 -15.90 -34.23 38.70
C LEU A 10 -16.51 -33.11 37.83
N VAL A 11 -16.13 -31.87 38.10
CA VAL A 11 -16.30 -30.77 37.15
C VAL A 11 -15.17 -30.88 36.13
N MET A 12 -15.47 -31.39 34.94
CA MET A 12 -14.57 -31.35 33.79
C MET A 12 -14.49 -29.90 33.29
N LEU A 13 -13.46 -29.18 33.74
CA LEU A 13 -13.10 -27.88 33.20
C LEU A 13 -12.37 -28.13 31.86
N GLY A 14 -13.11 -28.04 30.75
CA GLY A 14 -12.54 -28.09 29.41
C GLY A 14 -11.68 -26.86 29.15
N ILE A 15 -10.36 -27.03 29.12
CA ILE A 15 -9.42 -26.00 28.68
C ILE A 15 -9.58 -25.90 27.15
N PHE A 16 -10.34 -24.92 26.68
CA PHE A 16 -10.30 -24.51 25.28
C PHE A 16 -8.97 -23.77 25.06
N VAL A 17 -7.97 -24.49 24.57
CA VAL A 17 -6.76 -23.90 24.02
C VAL A 17 -7.15 -23.28 22.68
N PHE A 18 -7.46 -21.97 22.67
CA PHE A 18 -7.47 -21.20 21.44
C PHE A 18 -6.03 -21.14 20.93
N GLY A 19 -5.69 -22.03 19.98
CA GLY A 19 -4.47 -21.91 19.22
C GLY A 19 -4.54 -20.62 18.41
N ALA A 20 -3.82 -19.59 18.85
CA ALA A 20 -3.54 -18.43 18.03
C ALA A 20 -2.67 -18.89 16.85
N THR A 21 -3.30 -19.20 15.72
CA THR A 21 -2.59 -19.27 14.46
C THR A 21 -2.04 -17.88 14.20
N SER A 22 -0.73 -17.71 14.23
CA SER A 22 -0.09 -16.43 13.91
C SER A 22 -0.56 -16.00 12.51
N GLU A 23 -1.28 -14.88 12.43
CA GLU A 23 -1.82 -14.30 11.18
C GLU A 23 -0.73 -14.16 10.09
N ALA A 24 0.54 -14.03 10.51
CA ALA A 24 1.73 -14.03 9.66
C ALA A 24 1.87 -15.25 8.71
N ALA A 25 1.33 -16.42 9.06
CA ALA A 25 1.42 -17.61 8.22
C ALA A 25 0.38 -17.62 7.08
N ALA A 26 -0.77 -16.95 7.26
CA ALA A 26 -1.81 -16.87 6.25
C ALA A 26 -1.50 -15.79 5.19
N SER A 27 -0.75 -14.74 5.55
CA SER A 27 -0.32 -13.68 4.63
C SER A 27 0.91 -14.04 3.79
N GLY A 28 1.61 -15.13 4.13
CA GLY A 28 2.92 -15.45 3.58
C GLY A 28 4.00 -14.43 3.94
N GLY A 29 3.94 -13.86 5.15
CA GLY A 29 4.92 -12.89 5.65
C GLY A 29 4.72 -11.45 5.18
N ALA A 30 3.61 -11.13 4.50
CA ALA A 30 3.27 -9.75 4.16
C ALA A 30 2.82 -8.98 5.42
N ALA A 31 3.32 -7.77 5.59
CA ALA A 31 2.88 -6.78 6.58
C ALA A 31 1.91 -5.76 5.96
N TYR A 32 2.08 -5.44 4.67
CA TYR A 32 1.18 -4.57 3.92
C TYR A 32 0.92 -5.09 2.51
N GLN A 33 -0.32 -4.89 2.06
CA GLN A 33 -0.71 -4.97 0.65
C GLN A 33 -1.36 -3.66 0.26
N ILE A 34 -0.79 -3.02 -0.76
CA ILE A 34 -1.18 -1.69 -1.21
C ILE A 34 -1.58 -1.80 -2.68
N ALA A 35 -2.77 -1.36 -3.04
CA ALA A 35 -3.15 -1.14 -4.44
C ALA A 35 -3.08 0.35 -4.75
N LEU A 36 -2.52 0.70 -5.89
CA LEU A 36 -2.39 2.07 -6.36
C LEU A 36 -3.03 2.20 -7.73
N SER A 37 -3.71 3.31 -7.96
CA SER A 37 -4.06 3.76 -9.31
C SER A 37 -3.97 5.28 -9.37
N ASP A 38 -3.46 5.79 -10.48
CA ASP A 38 -3.52 7.19 -10.80
C ASP A 38 -3.94 7.42 -12.25
N ASN A 39 -4.37 8.64 -12.52
CA ASN A 39 -4.56 9.11 -13.87
C ASN A 39 -4.31 10.60 -13.99
N CYS A 40 -3.93 10.95 -15.20
CA CYS A 40 -3.77 12.29 -15.69
C CYS A 40 -4.30 12.34 -17.13
N ASN A 41 -5.43 13.01 -17.34
CA ASN A 41 -6.07 13.07 -18.66
C ASN A 41 -6.33 14.49 -19.18
N ASN A 42 -5.85 15.52 -18.47
CA ASN A 42 -6.06 16.91 -18.87
C ASN A 42 -4.73 17.64 -19.13
N PRO A 43 -4.36 17.86 -20.40
CA PRO A 43 -3.08 18.48 -20.75
C PRO A 43 -2.97 19.96 -20.33
N SER A 44 -4.08 20.60 -19.95
CA SER A 44 -4.07 21.98 -19.46
C SER A 44 -3.63 22.10 -17.99
N VAL A 45 -3.51 20.99 -17.26
CA VAL A 45 -3.08 20.98 -15.86
C VAL A 45 -1.56 20.77 -15.81
N ALA A 46 -0.86 21.58 -15.02
CA ALA A 46 0.61 21.51 -14.93
C ALA A 46 1.14 20.14 -14.49
N ALA A 47 0.43 19.46 -13.57
CA ALA A 47 0.75 18.08 -13.15
C ALA A 47 0.58 17.04 -14.29
N CYS A 48 -0.05 17.43 -15.39
CA CYS A 48 -0.26 16.64 -16.58
C CYS A 48 0.63 17.05 -17.76
N ALA A 49 1.51 18.04 -17.55
CA ALA A 49 2.46 18.46 -18.57
C ALA A 49 3.37 17.28 -18.97
N PRO A 50 3.76 17.19 -20.25
CA PRO A 50 4.64 16.12 -20.71
C PRO A 50 6.01 16.14 -19.99
N PRO A 51 6.69 14.99 -19.89
CA PRO A 51 8.05 14.93 -19.38
C PRO A 51 9.00 15.86 -20.16
N PRO A 52 10.02 16.45 -19.50
CA PRO A 52 10.44 16.19 -18.12
C PRO A 52 9.72 17.06 -17.07
N ALA A 53 8.80 17.94 -17.49
CA ALA A 53 8.17 18.89 -16.57
C ALA A 53 7.22 18.22 -15.55
N SER A 54 6.56 17.14 -15.96
CA SER A 54 5.74 16.30 -15.08
C SER A 54 5.57 14.89 -15.66
N PHE A 55 4.58 14.14 -15.16
CA PHE A 55 4.34 12.74 -15.51
C PHE A 55 3.76 12.54 -16.93
N GLY A 56 3.14 13.58 -17.49
CA GLY A 56 2.43 13.53 -18.77
C GLY A 56 1.06 12.86 -18.67
N LEU A 57 0.34 12.86 -19.78
CA LEU A 57 -0.96 12.19 -19.86
C LEU A 57 -0.80 10.67 -19.75
N GLY A 58 -1.74 10.02 -19.08
CA GLY A 58 -1.71 8.58 -18.85
C GLY A 58 -2.33 8.19 -17.52
N GLY A 59 -1.93 7.00 -17.07
CA GLY A 59 -2.19 6.54 -15.72
C GLY A 59 -1.40 5.28 -15.43
N ASP A 60 -1.12 5.09 -14.15
CA ASP A 60 -0.46 3.93 -13.59
C ASP A 60 -1.45 3.17 -12.71
N TRP A 61 -1.34 1.84 -12.70
CA TRP A 61 -2.06 1.02 -11.74
C TRP A 61 -1.24 -0.20 -11.40
N GLY A 62 -1.38 -0.67 -10.16
CA GLY A 62 -0.56 -1.76 -9.69
C GLY A 62 -0.78 -2.12 -8.25
N SER A 63 0.14 -2.95 -7.76
CA SER A 63 0.15 -3.37 -6.37
C SER A 63 1.55 -3.43 -5.80
N VAL A 64 1.64 -3.18 -4.50
CA VAL A 64 2.84 -3.29 -3.68
C VAL A 64 2.56 -4.28 -2.57
N ARG A 65 3.50 -5.19 -2.36
CA ARG A 65 3.53 -6.11 -1.22
C ARG A 65 4.77 -5.81 -0.41
N LEU A 66 4.58 -5.49 0.86
CA LEU A 66 5.67 -5.25 1.82
C LEU A 66 5.68 -6.37 2.84
N ASN A 67 6.81 -7.04 2.99
CA ASN A 67 7.00 -8.15 3.93
C ASN A 67 7.48 -7.63 5.28
N SER A 68 7.17 -8.35 6.35
CA SER A 68 7.50 -7.97 7.72
C SER A 68 9.01 -7.88 8.01
N ASP A 69 9.85 -8.48 7.17
CA ASP A 69 11.32 -8.42 7.25
C ASP A 69 11.94 -7.16 6.63
N GLY A 70 11.12 -6.23 6.13
CA GLY A 70 11.58 -5.00 5.48
C GLY A 70 11.81 -5.14 3.97
N SER A 71 11.64 -6.33 3.39
CA SER A 71 11.65 -6.55 1.94
C SER A 71 10.28 -6.26 1.31
N GLY A 72 10.22 -6.10 -0.01
CA GLY A 72 8.96 -6.00 -0.72
C GLY A 72 9.10 -6.14 -2.23
N THR A 73 7.97 -6.19 -2.91
CA THR A 73 7.87 -6.23 -4.37
C THR A 73 6.73 -5.35 -4.83
N ALA A 74 6.84 -4.81 -6.04
CA ALA A 74 5.72 -4.15 -6.69
C ALA A 74 5.62 -4.48 -8.17
N GLU A 75 4.39 -4.47 -8.66
CA GLU A 75 4.03 -4.66 -10.05
C GLU A 75 3.13 -3.52 -10.47
N PHE A 76 3.52 -2.84 -11.54
CA PHE A 76 2.76 -1.73 -12.10
C PHE A 76 2.59 -1.89 -13.60
N THR A 77 1.44 -1.46 -14.08
CA THR A 77 1.21 -1.21 -15.49
C THR A 77 1.06 0.29 -15.69
N THR A 78 1.79 0.83 -16.66
CA THR A 78 1.73 2.22 -17.05
C THR A 78 1.16 2.32 -18.46
N ALA A 79 0.21 3.23 -18.64
CA ALA A 79 -0.33 3.58 -19.95
C ALA A 79 -0.13 5.07 -20.19
N ASN A 80 0.85 5.40 -21.02
CA ASN A 80 1.24 6.78 -21.28
C ASN A 80 0.60 7.26 -22.59
N HIS A 81 -0.08 8.39 -22.54
CA HIS A 81 -0.55 9.10 -23.73
C HIS A 81 0.45 10.21 -24.07
N ARG A 82 1.67 9.81 -24.49
CA ARG A 82 2.71 10.78 -24.91
C ARG A 82 2.26 11.67 -26.08
N THR A 83 1.26 11.23 -26.84
CA THR A 83 0.66 12.00 -27.93
C THR A 83 -0.86 11.81 -27.92
N PRO A 84 -1.66 12.88 -27.77
CA PRO A 84 -3.12 12.80 -27.87
C PRO A 84 -3.55 12.13 -29.18
N GLY A 85 -4.38 11.10 -29.11
CA GLY A 85 -4.90 10.39 -30.29
C GLY A 85 -3.98 9.30 -30.88
N VAL A 86 -2.79 9.05 -30.32
CA VAL A 86 -1.91 7.94 -30.74
C VAL A 86 -1.88 6.86 -29.65
N PRO A 87 -2.29 5.61 -29.95
CA PRO A 87 -2.16 4.50 -29.02
C PRO A 87 -0.68 4.23 -28.69
N GLY A 88 -0.28 4.42 -27.43
CA GLY A 88 1.08 4.19 -26.95
C GLY A 88 1.34 2.80 -26.37
N GLY A 89 0.28 1.99 -26.20
CA GLY A 89 0.35 0.70 -25.50
C GLY A 89 0.44 0.86 -23.97
N ALA A 90 0.37 -0.28 -23.28
CA ALA A 90 0.62 -0.36 -21.84
C ALA A 90 1.95 -1.11 -21.60
N THR A 91 2.75 -0.64 -20.66
CA THR A 91 4.02 -1.27 -20.26
C THR A 91 3.88 -1.82 -18.86
N HIS A 92 4.33 -3.06 -18.63
CA HIS A 92 4.38 -3.67 -17.31
C HIS A 92 5.80 -3.57 -16.73
N VAL A 93 5.91 -3.19 -15.47
CA VAL A 93 7.18 -3.08 -14.74
C VAL A 93 7.10 -3.79 -13.39
N PHE A 94 8.22 -4.37 -12.98
CA PHE A 94 8.38 -5.06 -11.71
C PHE A 94 9.54 -4.44 -10.91
N PHE A 95 9.31 -4.19 -9.63
CA PHE A 95 10.30 -3.62 -8.72
C PHE A 95 10.56 -4.54 -7.52
N VAL A 96 11.82 -4.57 -7.10
CA VAL A 96 12.23 -5.11 -5.81
C VAL A 96 12.40 -3.93 -4.87
N LEU A 97 11.86 -4.06 -3.66
CA LEU A 97 11.73 -2.98 -2.71
C LEU A 97 12.40 -3.31 -1.38
N VAL A 98 12.81 -2.25 -0.69
CA VAL A 98 12.99 -2.25 0.77
C VAL A 98 12.10 -1.18 1.37
N TRP A 99 11.67 -1.37 2.61
CA TRP A 99 10.80 -0.40 3.27
C TRP A 99 11.05 -0.29 4.77
N ALA A 100 10.62 0.84 5.32
CA ALA A 100 10.59 1.08 6.76
C ALA A 100 9.34 1.88 7.15
N LYS A 101 8.91 1.73 8.41
CA LYS A 101 7.87 2.55 9.02
C LYS A 101 8.48 3.59 9.94
N PHE A 102 7.97 4.81 9.90
CA PHE A 102 8.36 5.87 10.82
C PHE A 102 7.14 6.70 11.25
N SER A 103 7.30 7.46 12.33
CA SER A 103 6.28 8.38 12.82
C SER A 103 6.64 9.83 12.49
N SER A 104 5.65 10.63 12.15
CA SER A 104 5.78 12.07 11.99
C SER A 104 4.47 12.78 12.31
N LEU A 105 4.54 13.83 13.13
CA LEU A 105 3.39 14.67 13.45
C LEU A 105 3.01 15.63 12.31
N THR A 106 3.94 15.87 11.39
CA THR A 106 3.72 16.66 10.18
C THR A 106 3.87 15.75 8.96
N PRO A 107 2.94 15.75 7.99
CA PRO A 107 3.10 14.96 6.78
C PRO A 107 4.44 15.26 6.10
N PRO A 108 5.24 14.23 5.75
CA PRO A 108 6.43 14.39 4.94
C PRO A 108 6.11 15.12 3.63
N ALA A 109 7.02 15.95 3.16
CA ALA A 109 6.78 16.78 1.97
C ALA A 109 6.56 15.94 0.68
N ASP A 110 7.12 14.73 0.67
CA ASP A 110 7.02 13.74 -0.40
C ASP A 110 5.93 12.68 -0.16
N ALA A 111 5.14 12.82 0.92
CA ALA A 111 4.07 11.88 1.20
C ALA A 111 2.94 12.03 0.16
N VAL A 112 2.55 10.91 -0.46
CA VAL A 112 1.44 10.90 -1.44
C VAL A 112 0.13 11.34 -0.79
N PHE A 113 -0.09 10.94 0.46
CA PHE A 113 -1.24 11.31 1.27
C PHE A 113 -0.81 11.55 2.72
N PRO A 114 -1.48 12.45 3.46
CA PRO A 114 -1.30 12.55 4.90
C PRO A 114 -1.85 11.29 5.58
N ASP A 115 -1.09 10.76 6.54
CA ASP A 115 -1.54 9.64 7.37
C ASP A 115 -2.31 10.17 8.60
N PRO A 116 -3.52 9.64 8.88
CA PRO A 116 -4.34 10.12 9.99
C PRO A 116 -3.75 9.84 11.38
N ASN A 117 -2.85 8.86 11.51
CA ASN A 117 -2.18 8.49 12.75
C ASN A 117 -0.72 8.97 12.80
N GLY A 118 -0.30 9.77 11.81
CA GLY A 118 1.08 10.23 11.69
C GLY A 118 2.08 9.09 11.50
N GLN A 119 1.67 7.97 10.89
CA GLN A 119 2.53 6.82 10.58
C GLN A 119 2.76 6.72 9.08
N TYR A 120 4.01 6.60 8.65
CA TYR A 120 4.36 6.61 7.23
C TYR A 120 5.25 5.43 6.88
N LEU A 121 5.11 4.95 5.66
CA LEU A 121 5.96 3.95 5.01
C LEU A 121 6.88 4.70 4.05
N VAL A 122 8.19 4.51 4.19
CA VAL A 122 9.14 4.85 3.13
C VAL A 122 9.46 3.57 2.37
N ILE A 123 9.24 3.59 1.06
CA ILE A 123 9.37 2.43 0.15
C ILE A 123 10.38 2.80 -0.93
N THR A 124 11.46 2.03 -1.04
CA THR A 124 12.59 2.36 -1.94
C THR A 124 12.82 1.23 -2.93
N VAL A 125 12.98 1.58 -4.20
CA VAL A 125 13.32 0.61 -5.27
C VAL A 125 14.82 0.29 -5.21
N VAL A 126 15.16 -1.00 -5.20
CA VAL A 126 16.57 -1.44 -5.06
C VAL A 126 17.12 -2.18 -6.27
N ASN A 127 16.27 -2.68 -7.17
CA ASN A 127 16.73 -3.36 -8.40
C ASN A 127 17.03 -2.39 -9.56
N ILE A 128 16.85 -1.08 -9.36
CA ILE A 128 17.14 -0.05 -10.35
C ILE A 128 18.07 0.99 -9.71
N PRO A 129 19.24 1.27 -10.31
CA PRO A 129 20.12 2.34 -9.84
C PRO A 129 19.37 3.68 -9.82
N ASN A 130 19.35 4.34 -8.67
CA ASN A 130 18.58 5.57 -8.45
C ASN A 130 17.06 5.40 -8.68
N GLY A 131 16.50 4.22 -8.42
CA GLY A 131 15.08 3.88 -8.66
C GLY A 131 14.04 4.67 -7.85
N GLY A 132 14.48 5.62 -7.04
CA GLY A 132 13.62 6.51 -6.26
C GLY A 132 13.02 5.87 -5.01
N SER A 133 12.31 6.71 -4.25
CA SER A 133 11.56 6.33 -3.07
C SER A 133 10.18 6.97 -3.09
N LEU A 134 9.22 6.27 -2.49
CA LEU A 134 7.86 6.74 -2.28
C LEU A 134 7.57 6.77 -0.78
N THR A 135 6.94 7.85 -0.31
CA THR A 135 6.42 7.92 1.05
C THR A 135 4.89 7.80 1.02
N ALA A 136 4.35 6.75 1.64
CA ALA A 136 2.91 6.48 1.69
C ALA A 136 2.40 6.48 3.15
N PRO A 137 1.09 6.68 3.40
CA PRO A 137 0.50 6.40 4.69
C PRO A 137 0.75 4.95 5.13
N ALA A 138 0.86 4.71 6.44
CA ALA A 138 0.96 3.35 7.00
C ALA A 138 -0.35 2.87 7.61
N THR A 139 -1.33 3.75 7.79
CA THR A 139 -2.64 3.37 8.30
C THR A 139 -3.45 2.66 7.21
N PRO A 140 -4.04 1.49 7.49
CA PRO A 140 -4.95 0.84 6.56
C PRO A 140 -6.16 1.72 6.24
N GLY A 141 -6.55 1.76 4.97
CA GLY A 141 -7.65 2.60 4.53
C GLY A 141 -7.70 2.81 3.02
N HIS A 142 -8.73 3.55 2.61
CA HIS A 142 -8.92 4.01 1.25
C HIS A 142 -8.61 5.51 1.17
N TYR A 143 -7.59 5.86 0.40
CA TYR A 143 -7.16 7.24 0.18
C TYR A 143 -7.47 7.63 -1.25
N GLU A 144 -8.12 8.77 -1.42
CA GLU A 144 -8.52 9.29 -2.72
C GLU A 144 -8.19 10.77 -2.82
N PHE A 145 -7.58 11.13 -3.95
CA PHE A 145 -7.46 12.52 -4.38
C PHE A 145 -8.18 12.69 -5.71
N GLN A 146 -9.18 13.57 -5.72
CA GLN A 146 -9.85 14.02 -6.94
C GLN A 146 -9.43 15.46 -7.23
N GLY A 147 -8.50 15.63 -8.17
CA GLY A 147 -7.90 16.93 -8.50
C GLY A 147 -8.91 17.97 -8.97
N ALA A 148 -10.05 17.55 -9.53
CA ALA A 148 -11.15 18.44 -9.90
C ALA A 148 -11.61 19.32 -8.71
N ARG A 149 -11.56 18.80 -7.48
CA ARG A 149 -11.91 19.54 -6.25
C ARG A 149 -10.89 20.63 -5.91
N PHE A 150 -9.72 20.60 -6.52
CA PHE A 150 -8.58 21.50 -6.27
C PHE A 150 -8.14 22.27 -7.53
N ARG A 151 -9.05 22.46 -8.50
CA ARG A 151 -8.75 23.13 -9.80
C ARG A 151 -7.69 22.41 -10.65
N MET A 152 -7.53 21.11 -10.43
CA MET A 152 -6.70 20.20 -11.23
C MET A 152 -7.59 19.13 -11.89
N PRO A 153 -8.59 19.50 -12.69
CA PRO A 153 -9.49 18.53 -13.29
C PRO A 153 -8.72 17.56 -14.19
N GLY A 154 -9.03 16.27 -14.06
CA GLY A 154 -8.36 15.22 -14.82
C GLY A 154 -7.13 14.62 -14.16
N VAL A 155 -6.79 15.03 -12.93
CA VAL A 155 -5.76 14.40 -12.08
C VAL A 155 -6.46 13.64 -10.97
N ASN A 156 -6.20 12.34 -10.84
CA ASN A 156 -6.73 11.54 -9.74
C ASN A 156 -5.69 10.55 -9.22
N TYR A 157 -5.69 10.30 -7.91
CA TYR A 157 -4.85 9.30 -7.25
C TYR A 157 -5.70 8.49 -6.27
N LEU A 158 -5.49 7.19 -6.24
CA LEU A 158 -6.16 6.25 -5.36
C LEU A 158 -5.12 5.32 -4.73
N LEU A 159 -5.26 5.12 -3.42
CA LEU A 159 -4.43 4.19 -2.66
C LEU A 159 -5.34 3.37 -1.73
N GLN A 160 -5.32 2.05 -1.88
CA GLN A 160 -5.95 1.12 -0.95
C GLN A 160 -4.86 0.43 -0.16
N ILE A 161 -4.85 0.62 1.16
CA ILE A 161 -3.85 0.03 2.06
C ILE A 161 -4.53 -0.98 2.97
N ASN A 162 -4.03 -2.20 2.96
CA ASN A 162 -4.39 -3.25 3.91
C ASN A 162 -3.13 -3.61 4.72
N ALA A 163 -3.20 -3.56 6.04
CA ALA A 163 -2.22 -4.22 6.90
C ALA A 163 -2.64 -5.68 7.10
N ILE A 164 -1.66 -6.58 7.18
CA ILE A 164 -1.89 -8.03 7.26
C ILE A 164 -1.11 -8.62 8.45
#